data_AF-A0A2E3X2Q9-F1
#
_entry.id   AF-A0A2E3X2Q9-F1
#
_cell.length_a   1.000
_cell.length_b   1.000
_cell.length_c   1.000
_cell.angle_alpha   90.00
_cell.angle_beta   90.00
_cell.angle_gamma   90.00
#
_symmetry.space_group_name_H-M   'P 1'
#
loop_
_entity.id
_entity.type
_entity.pdbx_description
1 polymer ?
#
loop_
_entity_poly.entity_id
_entity_poly.type
_entity_poly.pdbx_seq_one_letter_code
_entity_poly.pdbx_strand_id
1 'polypeptide(L)' 'MTYPGRKLAIFVHGCFWHRCPKCDLGLPKTNVDYWSQKFERNVERDRRKEFALVSLGWNVYTVWECDLQIKGMIID' A
#
# COMPACT_ATOMS: atom_id res chain seq x y z
N MET A 1 2.61 -4.90 -9.39
CA MET A 1 2.57 -5.55 -10.72
C MET A 1 2.17 -4.53 -11.78
N THR A 2 2.58 -4.72 -13.03
CA THR A 2 2.29 -3.78 -14.12
C THR A 2 1.91 -4.53 -15.40
N TYR A 3 0.98 -3.95 -16.16
CA TYR A 3 0.58 -4.41 -17.49
C TYR A 3 0.71 -3.24 -18.47
N PRO A 4 1.91 -3.02 -19.05
CA PRO A 4 2.20 -1.81 -19.83
C PRO A 4 1.29 -1.59 -21.04
N GLY A 5 0.95 -2.67 -21.77
CA GLY A 5 0.05 -2.59 -22.93
C GLY A 5 -1.37 -2.13 -22.59
N ARG A 6 -1.77 -2.17 -21.32
CA ARG A 6 -3.07 -1.69 -20.81
C ARG A 6 -2.93 -0.42 -19.96
N LYS A 7 -1.71 0.12 -19.83
CA LYS A 7 -1.36 1.19 -18.89
C LYS A 7 -1.96 0.94 -17.49
N LEU A 8 -1.81 -0.28 -16.97
CA LEU A 8 -2.35 -0.67 -15.67
C LEU A 8 -1.22 -0.94 -14.67
N ALA A 9 -1.24 -0.27 -13.53
CA ALA A 9 -0.36 -0.52 -12.40
C ALA A 9 -1.20 -0.95 -11.19
N ILE A 10 -0.79 -2.03 -10.53
CA ILE A 10 -1.44 -2.51 -9.31
C ILE A 10 -0.38 -2.55 -8.21
N PHE A 11 -0.57 -1.73 -7.18
CA PHE A 11 0.17 -1.78 -5.94
C PHE A 11 -0.44 -2.84 -5.01
N VAL A 12 0.43 -3.61 -4.35
CA VAL A 12 0.04 -4.49 -3.25
C VAL A 12 0.67 -3.90 -2.00
N HIS A 13 -0.15 -3.38 -1.09
CA HIS A 13 0.31 -2.67 0.09
C HIS A 13 0.09 -3.50 1.35
N GLY A 14 1.19 -3.81 2.05
CA GLY A 14 1.13 -4.30 3.42
C GLY A 14 0.53 -3.23 4.33
N CYS A 15 -0.46 -3.61 5.14
CA CYS A 15 -1.27 -2.65 5.88
C CYS A 15 -0.44 -1.84 6.86
N PHE A 16 0.48 -2.49 7.58
CA PHE A 16 1.36 -1.86 8.55
C PHE A 16 2.30 -0.82 7.92
N TRP A 17 2.97 -1.17 6.82
CA TRP A 17 4.02 -0.35 6.21
C TRP A 17 3.50 0.89 5.49
N HIS A 18 2.34 0.75 4.87
CA HIS A 18 1.70 1.76 4.02
C HIS A 18 0.51 2.44 4.70
N ARG A 19 0.30 2.16 6.00
CA ARG A 19 -0.75 2.75 6.85
C ARG A 19 -2.13 2.63 6.23
N CYS A 20 -2.58 1.39 6.06
CA CYS A 20 -3.88 1.08 5.49
C CYS A 20 -5.00 1.88 6.18
N PRO A 21 -5.86 2.58 5.40
CA PRO A 21 -6.95 3.38 5.97
C PRO A 21 -8.12 2.54 6.50
N LYS A 22 -8.11 1.21 6.25
CA LYS A 22 -9.18 0.28 6.66
C LYS A 22 -8.90 -0.39 8.01
N CYS A 23 -7.65 -0.41 8.45
CA CYS A 23 -7.22 -1.12 9.65
C CYS A 23 -6.90 -0.12 10.76
N ASP A 24 -7.26 -0.46 11.99
CA ASP A 24 -6.70 0.21 13.16
C ASP A 24 -5.29 -0.32 13.43
N LEU A 25 -4.28 0.49 13.14
CA LEU A 25 -2.88 0.09 13.14
C LEU A 25 -2.13 0.85 14.24
N GLY A 26 -1.65 0.12 15.24
CA GLY A 26 -0.79 0.68 16.27
C GLY A 26 0.55 1.21 15.74
N LEU A 27 1.21 2.03 16.56
CA LEU A 27 2.63 2.34 16.41
C LEU A 27 3.46 1.30 17.21
N PRO A 28 4.65 0.91 16.73
CA PRO A 28 5.58 0.15 17.54
C PRO A 28 5.93 0.89 18.83
N LYS A 29 6.03 0.16 19.95
CA LYS A 29 6.25 0.75 21.29
C LYS A 29 7.66 1.31 21.49
N THR A 30 8.63 0.89 20.68
CA THR A 30 10.03 1.35 20.73
C THR A 30 10.36 2.17 19.48
N ASN A 31 11.19 3.21 19.62
CA ASN A 31 11.59 4.12 18.55
C ASN A 31 10.39 4.79 17.85
N VAL A 32 9.42 5.29 18.62
CA VAL A 32 8.15 5.84 18.13
C VAL A 32 8.36 6.92 17.08
N ASP A 33 9.25 7.88 17.33
CA ASP A 33 9.52 9.00 16.41
C ASP A 33 10.07 8.50 15.06
N TYR A 34 10.98 7.53 15.09
CA TYR A 34 11.51 6.91 13.88
C TYR A 34 10.38 6.27 13.06
N TRP A 35 9.50 5.52 13.73
CA TRP A 35 8.41 4.82 13.06
C TRP A 35 7.37 5.77 12.49
N SER A 36 6.94 6.77 13.26
CA SER A 36 6.02 7.81 12.80
C SER A 36 6.54 8.48 11.53
N GLN A 37 7.78 8.99 11.55
CA GLN A 37 8.36 9.63 10.36
C GLN A 37 8.56 8.65 9.20
N LYS A 38 8.90 7.39 9.48
CA LYS A 38 9.04 6.36 8.43
C LYS A 38 7.71 6.09 7.73
N PHE A 39 6.63 6.01 8.49
CA PHE A 39 5.29 5.80 7.94
C PHE A 39 4.83 6.99 7.12
N GLU A 40 5.04 8.23 7.61
CA GLU A 40 4.74 9.44 6.85
C GLU A 40 5.49 9.46 5.51
N ARG A 41 6.80 9.17 5.52
CA ARG A 41 7.60 9.09 4.29
C ARG A 41 7.11 8.01 3.33
N ASN A 42 6.65 6.87 3.85
CA ASN A 42 6.08 5.82 3.00
C ASN A 42 4.79 6.30 2.33
N VAL A 43 3.83 6.81 3.10
CA VAL A 43 2.55 7.31 2.58
C VAL A 43 2.76 8.42 1.56
N GLU A 44 3.66 9.35 1.85
CA GLU A 44 4.00 10.44 0.93
C GLU A 44 4.63 9.93 -0.37
N ARG A 45 5.54 8.95 -0.28
CA ARG A 45 6.12 8.30 -1.47
C ARG A 45 5.06 7.58 -2.29
N ASP A 46 4.09 6.93 -1.65
CA ASP A 46 3.02 6.20 -2.34
C ASP A 46 2.14 7.18 -3.12
N ARG A 47 1.72 8.29 -2.50
CA ARG A 47 0.97 9.38 -3.18
C ARG A 47 1.72 9.92 -4.39
N ARG A 48 3.03 10.19 -4.27
CA ARG A 48 3.85 10.68 -5.39
C ARG A 48 3.90 9.69 -6.55
N LYS A 49 4.04 8.40 -6.25
CA LYS A 49 4.09 7.35 -7.28
C LYS A 49 2.76 7.19 -7.99
N GLU A 50 1.66 7.18 -7.23
CA GLU A 50 0.31 7.12 -7.78
C GLU A 50 0.06 8.33 -8.69
N PHE A 51 0.33 9.54 -8.20
CA PHE A 51 0.17 10.77 -8.97
C PHE A 51 0.99 10.76 -10.26
N ALA A 52 2.27 10.34 -10.20
CA ALA A 52 3.13 10.28 -11.37
C ALA A 52 2.60 9.29 -12.43
N LEU A 53 2.12 8.13 -12.01
CA LEU A 53 1.56 7.12 -12.92
C LEU A 53 0.25 7.60 -13.54
N VAL A 54 -0.67 8.15 -12.73
CA VAL A 54 -1.93 8.74 -13.22
C VAL A 54 -1.65 9.86 -14.21
N SER A 55 -0.69 10.73 -13.93
CA SER A 55 -0.28 11.83 -14.84
C SER A 55 0.27 11.34 -16.18
N LEU A 56 0.85 10.13 -16.21
CA LEU A 56 1.31 9.47 -17.44
C LEU A 56 0.19 8.69 -18.15
N GLY A 57 -1.05 8.79 -17.67
CA GLY A 57 -2.22 8.11 -18.20
C GLY A 57 -2.33 6.64 -17.82
N TRP A 58 -1.74 6.24 -16.68
CA TRP A 58 -1.93 4.90 -16.13
C TRP A 58 -3.16 4.83 -15.25
N ASN A 59 -3.89 3.72 -15.36
CA ASN A 59 -4.84 3.28 -14.35
C ASN A 59 -4.05 2.67 -13.18
N VAL A 60 -4.28 3.18 -11.98
CA VAL A 60 -3.57 2.75 -10.77
C VAL A 60 -4.58 2.19 -9.78
N TYR A 61 -4.31 0.98 -9.28
CA TYR A 61 -5.12 0.34 -8.24
C TYR A 61 -4.22 -0.07 -7.09
N THR A 62 -4.75 -0.01 -5.88
CA THR A 62 -4.08 -0.49 -4.67
C THR A 62 -4.92 -1.59 -4.04
N VAL A 63 -4.31 -2.78 -3.91
CA VAL A 63 -4.86 -3.90 -3.15
C VAL A 63 -4.18 -3.92 -1.79
N TRP A 64 -4.97 -3.88 -0.72
CA TRP A 64 -4.44 -3.93 0.64
C TRP A 64 -4.32 -5.36 1.13
N GLU A 65 -3.29 -5.63 1.93
CA GLU A 65 -3.09 -6.93 2.58
C GLU A 65 -4.34 -7.44 3.32
N CYS A 66 -5.08 -6.57 4.00
CA CYS A 66 -6.33 -6.94 4.68
C CYS A 66 -7.45 -7.39 3.73
N ASP A 67 -7.41 -7.00 2.45
CA ASP A 67 -8.39 -7.41 1.44
C ASP A 67 -8.03 -8.78 0.83
N LEU A 68 -6.81 -9.28 1.05
CA LEU A 68 -6.33 -10.56 0.50
C LEU A 68 -6.75 -11.78 1.33
N GLN A 69 -7.48 -11.58 2.42
CA GLN A 69 -8.06 -12.66 3.23
C GLN A 69 -9.15 -13.38 2.42
N ILE A 70 -8.76 -14.47 1.75
CA ILE A 70 -9.70 -15.40 1.12
C ILE A 70 -10.33 -16.24 2.24
N LYS A 71 -11.61 -16.00 2.55
CA LYS A 71 -12.41 -16.99 3.29
C LYS A 71 -12.39 -18.31 2.51
N GLY A 72 -11.69 -19.32 3.03
CA GLY A 72 -11.75 -20.70 2.55
C GLY A 72 -10.46 -21.30 1.98
N MET A 73 -9.33 -20.59 1.95
CA MET A 73 -8.04 -21.23 1.64
C MET A 73 -7.34 -21.62 2.95
N ILE A 74 -7.74 -22.79 3.47
CA ILE A 74 -6.85 -23.56 4.34
C ILE A 74 -5.67 -23.96 3.46
N ILE A 75 -4.47 -23.52 3.84
CA ILE A 75 -3.23 -24.14 3.37
C ILE A 75 -2.85 -25.09 4.50
N ASP A 76 -3.21 -26.36 4.34
CA ASP A 76 -2.64 -27.46 5.12
C ASP A 76 -1.16 -27.65 4.74
#